data_AF-A0A941QZV7-F1
#
_entry.id   AF-A0A941QZV7-F1
#
_cell.length_a   1.000
_cell.length_b   1.000
_cell.length_c   1.000
_cell.angle_alpha   90.00
_cell.angle_beta   90.00
_cell.angle_gamma   90.00
#
_symmetry.space_group_name_H-M   'P 1'
#
loop_
_entity.id
_entity.type
_entity.pdbx_description
1 polymer ?
#
loop_
_entity_poly.entity_id
_entity_poly.type
_entity_poly.pdbx_seq_one_letter_code
_entity_poly.pdbx_strand_id
1 'polypeptide(L)'
;MSKYAVVKIGALQEKVSIGDELVVSSSFSETTLIPILVSPKKGQIVSDSKELGKFKVEIEHIGDAKSKKINIFQYKNKTGNRRRMGYREDNKIIQIKNIVGLEGSEEE
;
A
#
# COMPACT_ATOMS: atom_id res chain seq x y z
N MET A 1 14.58 7.15 13.46
CA MET A 1 13.64 6.59 12.47
C MET A 1 12.83 5.54 13.20
N SER A 2 11.50 5.57 13.07
CA SER A 2 10.58 4.62 13.71
C SER A 2 10.70 3.23 13.09
N LYS A 3 10.11 2.22 13.72
CA LYS A 3 9.97 0.86 13.18
C LYS A 3 9.06 0.89 11.95
N TYR A 4 9.47 0.29 10.84
CA TYR A 4 8.68 0.27 9.60
C TYR A 4 8.92 -1.02 8.80
N ALA A 5 7.98 -1.33 7.92
CA ALA A 5 8.13 -2.34 6.89
C ALA A 5 7.96 -1.71 5.49
N VAL A 6 8.42 -2.40 4.46
CA VAL A 6 8.08 -2.09 3.07
C VAL A 6 7.28 -3.26 2.53
N VAL A 7 6.05 -2.98 2.13
CA VAL A 7 5.10 -3.98 1.64
C VAL A 7 4.86 -3.81 0.15
N LYS A 8 4.55 -4.91 -0.52
CA LYS A 8 4.17 -4.92 -1.93
C LYS A 8 2.65 -4.84 -2.04
N ILE A 9 2.17 -3.80 -2.70
CA ILE A 9 0.75 -3.58 -2.98
C ILE A 9 0.58 -3.63 -4.49
N GLY A 10 0.16 -4.79 -5.01
CA GLY A 10 0.11 -5.05 -6.45
C GLY A 10 1.49 -4.91 -7.09
N ALA A 11 1.68 -3.87 -7.91
CA ALA A 11 2.95 -3.56 -8.57
C ALA A 11 3.80 -2.50 -7.85
N LEU A 12 3.26 -1.86 -6.81
CA LEU A 12 3.92 -0.80 -6.06
C LEU A 12 4.51 -1.31 -4.75
N GLN A 13 5.48 -0.56 -4.23
CA GLN A 13 6.07 -0.80 -2.90
C GLN A 13 5.87 0.45 -2.05
N GLU A 14 5.37 0.27 -0.84
CA GLU A 14 5.12 1.38 0.08
C GLU A 14 5.75 1.10 1.44
N LYS A 15 6.30 2.17 2.02
CA LYS A 15 6.83 2.16 3.37
C LYS A 15 5.68 2.36 4.35
N VAL A 16 5.57 1.47 5.32
CA VAL A 16 4.43 1.39 6.24
C VAL A 16 4.88 1.28 7.69
N SER A 17 4.15 1.96 8.56
CA SER A 17 4.24 1.90 10.02
C SER A 17 2.89 1.50 10.60
N ILE A 18 2.88 1.11 11.88
CA ILE A 18 1.63 0.77 12.59
C ILE A 18 0.75 2.03 12.66
N GLY A 19 -0.52 1.88 12.28
CA GLY A 19 -1.52 2.94 12.26
C GLY A 19 -1.64 3.70 10.94
N ASP A 20 -0.73 3.49 9.99
CA ASP A 20 -0.79 4.16 8.69
C ASP A 20 -2.00 3.69 7.86
N GLU A 21 -2.62 4.62 7.15
CA GLU A 21 -3.73 4.38 6.22
C GLU A 21 -3.25 4.44 4.77
N LEU A 22 -3.63 3.46 3.97
CA LEU A 22 -3.25 3.35 2.57
C LEU A 22 -4.47 3.23 1.68
N VAL A 23 -4.41 3.88 0.52
CA VAL A 23 -5.43 3.79 -0.52
C VAL A 23 -4.99 2.78 -1.56
N VAL A 24 -5.66 1.64 -1.61
CA VAL A 24 -5.35 0.55 -2.54
C VAL A 24 -6.48 0.35 -3.54
N SER A 25 -6.19 -0.26 -4.69
CA SER A 25 -7.23 -0.59 -5.66
C SER A 25 -8.23 -1.60 -5.07
N SER A 26 -9.51 -1.49 -5.43
CA SER A 26 -10.56 -2.43 -4.99
C SER A 26 -10.31 -3.90 -5.34
N SER A 27 -9.46 -4.17 -6.33
CA SER A 27 -9.05 -5.53 -6.71
C SER A 27 -8.02 -6.15 -5.77
N PHE A 28 -7.50 -5.39 -4.80
CA PHE A 28 -6.54 -5.88 -3.83
C PHE A 28 -7.19 -6.84 -2.85
N SER A 29 -6.55 -7.99 -2.61
CA SER A 29 -7.03 -8.97 -1.62
C SER A 29 -6.62 -8.54 -0.21
N GLU A 30 -7.57 -8.58 0.72
CA GLU A 30 -7.39 -8.24 2.14
C GLU A 30 -6.69 -9.37 2.92
N THR A 31 -5.65 -9.94 2.33
CA THR A 31 -4.85 -11.01 2.93
C THR A 31 -3.63 -10.43 3.62
N THR A 32 -3.15 -11.12 4.66
CA THR A 32 -1.89 -10.78 5.35
C THR A 32 -0.75 -10.65 4.36
N LEU A 33 0.02 -9.55 4.45
CA LEU A 33 1.09 -9.26 3.52
C LEU A 33 2.44 -9.76 4.04
N ILE A 34 3.24 -10.31 3.13
CA ILE A 34 4.63 -10.65 3.39
C ILE A 34 5.47 -9.41 3.02
N PRO A 35 6.22 -8.83 3.97
CA PRO A 35 7.04 -7.66 3.71
C PRO A 35 8.26 -8.02 2.83
N ILE A 36 8.70 -7.07 2.01
CA ILE A 36 9.93 -7.18 1.22
C ILE A 36 11.14 -6.73 2.05
N LEU A 37 10.93 -5.79 2.97
CA LEU A 37 11.96 -5.24 3.82
C LEU A 37 11.35 -4.89 5.16
N VAL A 38 12.06 -5.17 6.24
CA VAL A 38 11.67 -4.76 7.59
C VAL A 38 12.83 -4.02 8.24
N SER A 39 12.51 -2.94 8.95
CA SER A 39 13.46 -2.17 9.75
C SER A 39 13.04 -2.25 11.24
N PRO A 40 13.55 -3.23 12.00
CA PRO A 40 13.17 -3.41 13.40
C PRO A 40 13.75 -2.35 14.35
N LYS A 41 14.94 -1.83 14.02
CA LYS A 41 15.67 -0.83 14.82
C LYS A 41 16.37 0.18 13.94
N LYS A 42 16.78 1.31 14.53
CA LYS A 42 17.56 2.34 13.83
C LYS A 42 18.89 1.75 13.33
N GLY A 43 19.04 1.66 12.01
CA GLY A 43 20.27 1.19 11.35
C GLY A 43 20.30 -0.31 11.03
N GLN A 44 19.30 -1.08 11.44
CA GLN A 44 19.19 -2.51 11.11
C GLN A 44 18.10 -2.72 10.06
N ILE A 45 18.48 -3.29 8.92
CA ILE A 45 17.60 -3.60 7.81
C ILE A 45 17.66 -5.11 7.57
N VAL A 46 16.50 -5.75 7.60
CA VAL A 46 16.34 -7.16 7.24
C VAL A 46 15.73 -7.22 5.85
N SER A 47 16.51 -7.75 4.91
CA SER A 47 16.11 -7.97 3.51
C SER A 47 16.29 -9.41 3.05
N ASP A 48 16.78 -10.30 3.92
CA ASP A 48 16.99 -11.70 3.54
C ASP A 48 15.66 -12.45 3.45
N SER A 49 15.50 -13.20 2.36
CA SER A 49 14.24 -13.88 2.04
C SER A 49 13.81 -14.92 3.09
N LYS A 50 14.76 -15.58 3.77
CA LYS A 50 14.45 -16.58 4.80
C LYS A 50 14.00 -15.94 6.10
N GLU A 51 14.60 -14.81 6.45
CA GLU A 51 14.26 -14.07 7.67
C GLU A 51 12.92 -13.34 7.52
N LEU A 52 12.62 -12.82 6.33
CA LEU A 52 11.36 -12.14 6.03
C LEU A 52 10.12 -13.02 6.18
N GLY A 53 10.23 -14.34 5.99
CA GLY A 53 9.11 -15.28 6.16
C GLY A 53 8.56 -15.34 7.60
N LYS A 54 9.32 -14.83 8.58
CA LYS A 54 8.87 -14.73 9.98
C LYS A 54 8.04 -13.48 10.25
N PHE A 55 8.12 -12.48 9.37
CA PHE A 55 7.40 -11.23 9.51
C PHE A 55 6.09 -11.27 8.73
N LYS A 56 5.03 -10.71 9.31
CA LYS A 56 3.73 -10.57 8.67
C LYS A 56 3.16 -9.20 8.94
N VAL A 57 2.58 -8.58 7.93
CA VAL A 57 1.88 -7.30 8.08
C VAL A 57 0.38 -7.58 8.06
N GLU A 58 -0.25 -7.33 9.20
CA GLU A 58 -1.70 -7.45 9.39
C GLU A 58 -2.37 -6.12 9.02
N ILE A 59 -3.32 -6.22 8.10
CA ILE A 59 -4.09 -5.09 7.60
C ILE A 59 -5.56 -5.25 7.96
N GLU A 60 -6.23 -4.13 8.18
CA GLU A 60 -7.65 -4.05 8.43
C GLU A 60 -8.30 -3.17 7.35
N HIS A 61 -9.44 -3.58 6.81
CA HIS A 61 -10.19 -2.78 5.85
C HIS A 61 -11.06 -1.77 6.61
N ILE A 62 -10.85 -0.48 6.34
CA ILE A 62 -11.64 0.60 6.96
C ILE A 62 -12.89 0.88 6.13
N GLY A 63 -12.75 0.91 4.80
CA GLY A 63 -13.87 1.26 3.93
C GLY A 63 -13.49 1.46 2.47
N ASP A 64 -14.49 1.82 1.67
CA ASP A 64 -14.35 2.03 0.23
C ASP A 64 -14.40 3.52 -0.13
N ALA A 65 -13.56 3.94 -1.07
CA ALA A 65 -13.46 5.32 -1.52
C ALA A 65 -13.32 5.40 -3.05
N LYS A 66 -13.87 6.45 -3.68
CA LYS A 66 -13.71 6.68 -5.12
C LYS A 66 -12.67 7.74 -5.39
N SER A 67 -11.71 7.45 -6.27
CA SER A 67 -10.68 8.40 -6.68
C SER A 67 -11.28 9.66 -7.30
N LYS A 68 -10.56 10.79 -7.22
CA LYS A 68 -11.02 12.07 -7.78
C LYS A 68 -11.31 11.89 -9.27
N LYS A 69 -12.45 12.44 -9.72
CA LYS A 69 -12.89 12.31 -11.12
C LYS A 69 -11.83 12.82 -12.10
N ILE A 70 -11.38 11.93 -12.98
CA ILE A 70 -10.51 12.25 -14.10
C ILE A 70 -11.39 12.60 -15.29
N ASN A 71 -11.23 13.82 -15.80
CA ASN A 71 -11.93 14.28 -17.00
C ASN A 71 -11.07 13.98 -18.22
N ILE A 72 -11.42 12.93 -18.97
CA ILE A 72 -10.71 12.51 -20.16
C ILE A 72 -11.35 13.21 -21.36
N PHE A 73 -10.52 13.90 -22.14
CA PHE A 73 -10.92 14.53 -23.39
C PHE A 73 -10.07 14.01 -24.54
N GLN A 74 -10.71 13.31 -25.47
CA GLN A 74 -10.09 12.84 -26.69
C GLN A 74 -10.48 13.80 -27.82
N TYR A 75 -9.49 14.28 -28.56
CA TYR A 75 -9.69 15.20 -29.67
C TYR A 75 -8.77 14.82 -30.81
N LYS A 76 -9.33 14.72 -32.02
CA LYS A 76 -8.56 14.57 -33.26
C LYS A 76 -8.77 15.79 -34.12
N ASN A 77 -7.69 16.51 -34.40
CA ASN A 77 -7.73 17.76 -35.18
C ASN A 77 -8.32 17.55 -36.57
N LYS A 78 -9.11 18.52 -37.05
CA LYS A 78 -9.69 18.57 -38.42
C LYS A 78 -10.54 17.37 -38.85
N THR A 79 -10.77 16.39 -37.99
CA THR A 79 -11.66 15.23 -38.24
C THR A 79 -13.07 15.44 -37.68
N GLY A 80 -13.29 16.49 -36.88
CA GLY A 80 -14.53 16.71 -36.13
C GLY A 80 -14.73 15.78 -34.94
N ASN A 81 -13.86 14.77 -34.76
CA ASN A 81 -13.97 13.79 -33.69
C ASN A 81 -13.47 14.36 -32.35
N ARG A 82 -14.40 14.45 -31.39
CA ARG A 82 -14.15 14.84 -30.00
C ARG A 82 -15.03 14.03 -29.06
N ARG A 83 -14.46 13.46 -28.00
CA ARG A 83 -15.17 12.68 -26.98
C ARG A 83 -14.76 13.14 -25.58
N ARG A 84 -15.74 13.34 -24.71
CA ARG A 84 -15.55 13.58 -23.27
C ARG A 84 -15.97 12.33 -22.50
N MET A 85 -15.16 11.91 -21.55
CA MET A 85 -15.42 10.77 -20.69
C MET A 85 -14.97 11.09 -19.27
N GLY A 86 -15.74 10.67 -18.28
CA GLY A 86 -15.32 10.70 -16.89
C GLY A 86 -14.85 9.33 -16.45
N TYR A 87 -13.76 9.27 -15.69
CA TYR A 87 -13.32 8.05 -15.02
C TYR A 87 -13.17 8.31 -13.52
N ARG A 88 -13.57 7.33 -12.71
CA ARG A 88 -13.28 7.24 -11.28
C ARG A 88 -12.85 5.81 -11.02
N GLU A 89 -11.79 5.67 -10.26
CA GLU A 89 -11.31 4.38 -9.79
C GLU A 89 -11.95 4.08 -8.44
N ASP A 90 -12.38 2.83 -8.26
CA ASP A 90 -12.89 2.34 -6.99
C ASP A 90 -11.71 1.80 -6.17
N ASN A 91 -11.48 2.43 -5.03
CA ASN A 91 -10.37 2.16 -4.12
C ASN A 91 -10.91 1.68 -2.77
N LYS A 92 -10.04 1.02 -2.03
CA LYS A 92 -10.23 0.62 -0.63
C LYS A 92 -9.25 1.39 0.23
N ILE A 93 -9.67 1.73 1.43
CA ILE A 93 -8.81 2.28 2.48
C ILE A 93 -8.50 1.14 3.43
N ILE A 94 -7.22 0.82 3.56
CA ILE A 94 -6.71 -0.19 4.49
C ILE A 94 -5.85 0.49 5.55
N GLN A 95 -5.86 -0.04 6.77
CA GLN A 95 -5.00 0.38 7.85
C GLN A 95 -4.01 -0.73 8.21
N ILE A 96 -2.77 -0.37 8.52
CA ILE A 96 -1.84 -1.33 9.12
C ILE A 96 -2.10 -1.43 10.62
N LYS A 97 -2.58 -2.60 11.05
CA LYS A 97 -2.90 -2.88 12.45
C LYS A 97 -1.68 -3.33 13.23
N ASN A 98 -0.94 -4.29 12.68
CA ASN A 98 0.21 -4.88 13.34
C ASN A 98 1.27 -5.35 12.33
N ILE A 99 2.52 -5.33 12.76
CA ILE A 99 3.65 -5.93 12.04
C ILE A 99 4.24 -6.99 12.97
N VAL A 100 3.81 -8.24 12.76
CA VAL A 100 4.24 -9.42 13.52
C VAL A 100 5.74 -9.63 13.31
N GLY A 101 6.45 -9.89 14.41
CA GLY A 101 7.92 -10.06 14.43
C GLY A 101 8.70 -8.81 14.85
N LEU A 102 8.02 -7.67 15.06
CA LEU A 102 8.60 -6.48 15.70
C LEU A 102 8.51 -6.48 17.25
N GLU A 103 8.02 -7.58 17.82
CA GLU A 103 7.96 -7.86 19.26
C GLU A 103 9.35 -8.23 19.79
N GLY A 104 10.23 -7.23 19.81
CA GLY A 104 11.59 -7.38 20.30
C GLY A 104 12.20 -6.02 20.53
N SER A 105 12.47 -5.73 21.79
CA SER A 105 13.02 -4.50 22.40
C SER A 105 12.16 -3.25 22.24
N GLU A 106 11.35 -3.00 23.27
CA GLU A 106 11.55 -1.78 24.06
C GLU A 106 13.00 -1.80 24.54
N GLU A 107 13.81 -0.85 24.11
CA GLU A 107 15.01 -0.38 24.80
C GLU A 107 15.58 0.78 23.98
N GLU A 108 15.38 1.97 24.54
CA GLU A 108 16.03 3.28 24.35
C GLU A 108 16.06 3.95 22.96
#